data_AF-A0A2D8KBG2-F1
#
_entry.id   AF-A0A2D8KBG2-F1
#
_cell.length_a   1.000
_cell.length_b   1.000
_cell.length_c   1.000
_cell.angle_alpha   90.00
_cell.angle_beta   90.00
_cell.angle_gamma   90.00
#
_symmetry.space_group_name_H-M   'P 1'
#
loop_
_entity.id
_entity.type
_entity.pdbx_description
1 polymer ?
#
loop_
_entity_poly.entity_id
_entity_poly.type
_entity_poly.pdbx_seq_one_letter_code
_entity_poly.pdbx_strand_id
1 'polypeptide(L)' 'KGGAPLVTKTVECPFGEGDIAARLGEIQKSHPKTSIGSYPRFSSEGFRTQLVVRARAEADAEAAAADIRAMLEAMTAG' A
#
# COMPACT_ATOMS: atom_id res chain seq x y z
N LYS A 1 19.28 22.09 5.88
CA LYS A 1 19.60 20.76 6.46
C LYS A 1 18.47 19.82 6.11
N GLY A 2 18.71 18.85 5.21
CA GLY A 2 17.70 17.90 4.73
C GLY A 2 17.40 16.84 5.78
N GLY A 3 16.12 16.56 6.01
CA GLY A 3 15.71 15.45 6.89
C GLY A 3 16.12 14.10 6.30
N ALA A 4 16.23 13.09 7.16
CA ALA A 4 16.50 11.72 6.73
C ALA A 4 15.49 11.30 5.62
N PRO A 5 15.96 10.63 4.54
CA PRO A 5 15.09 10.19 3.47
C PRO A 5 14.03 9.22 4.01
N LEU A 6 12.81 9.32 3.47
CA LEU A 6 11.72 8.41 3.84
C LEU A 6 12.02 7.01 3.31
N VAL A 7 11.77 6.00 4.13
CA VAL A 7 11.69 4.60 3.70
C VAL A 7 10.47 4.48 2.80
N THR A 8 10.61 3.78 1.67
CA THR A 8 9.53 3.51 0.73
C THR A 8 9.40 2.01 0.51
N LYS A 9 8.18 1.48 0.59
CA LYS A 9 7.82 0.10 0.26
C LYS A 9 6.75 0.12 -0.82
N THR A 10 6.85 -0.78 -1.78
CA THR A 10 5.87 -0.93 -2.86
C THR A 10 5.24 -2.31 -2.78
N VAL A 11 3.92 -2.38 -2.89
CA VAL A 11 3.13 -3.61 -2.97
C VAL A 11 2.33 -3.58 -4.27
N GLU A 12 2.49 -4.63 -5.08
CA GLU A 12 1.68 -4.81 -6.29
C GLU A 12 0.27 -5.29 -5.88
N CYS A 13 -0.76 -4.62 -6.41
CA CYS A 13 -2.16 -4.96 -6.15
C CYS A 13 -2.84 -5.34 -7.48
N PRO A 14 -3.42 -6.54 -7.59
CA PRO A 14 -4.10 -6.99 -8.81
C PRO A 14 -5.51 -6.39 -8.97
N PHE A 15 -5.98 -5.59 -8.02
CA PHE A 15 -7.31 -4.98 -8.02
C PHE A 15 -7.26 -3.50 -8.40
N GLY A 16 -8.43 -2.96 -8.76
CA GLY A 16 -8.58 -1.53 -8.98
C GLY A 16 -8.65 -0.74 -7.68
N GLU A 17 -8.38 0.56 -7.75
CA GLU A 17 -8.40 1.43 -6.56
C GLU A 17 -9.75 1.44 -5.85
N GLY A 18 -10.86 1.42 -6.60
CA GLY A 18 -12.21 1.38 -6.04
C GLY A 18 -12.47 0.13 -5.19
N ASP A 19 -11.91 -1.02 -5.58
CA ASP A 19 -12.12 -2.29 -4.89
C ASP A 19 -11.43 -2.33 -3.52
N ILE A 20 -10.30 -1.62 -3.39
CA ILE A 20 -9.47 -1.62 -2.18
C ILE A 20 -9.64 -0.37 -1.32
N ALA A 21 -10.26 0.70 -1.83
CA ALA A 21 -10.25 2.03 -1.20
C ALA A 21 -10.67 2.01 0.29
N ALA A 22 -11.78 1.33 0.61
CA ALA A 22 -12.27 1.26 1.99
C ALA A 22 -11.29 0.51 2.91
N ARG A 23 -10.83 -0.67 2.50
CA ARG A 23 -9.91 -1.51 3.28
C ARG A 23 -8.54 -0.84 3.46
N LEU A 24 -8.02 -0.23 2.39
CA LEU A 24 -6.78 0.53 2.42
C LEU A 24 -6.87 1.75 3.34
N GLY A 25 -8.04 2.40 3.39
CA GLY A 25 -8.33 3.49 4.32
C GLY A 25 -8.24 3.06 5.78
N GLU A 26 -8.75 1.88 6.14
CA GLU A 26 -8.63 1.34 7.50
C GLU A 26 -7.18 0.98 7.88
N ILE A 27 -6.40 0.48 6.92
CA ILE A 27 -4.96 0.25 7.13
C ILE A 27 -4.24 1.58 7.38
N GLN A 28 -4.51 2.62 6.58
CA GLN A 28 -3.90 3.94 6.79
C GLN A 28 -4.24 4.52 8.18
N LYS A 29 -5.47 4.32 8.68
CA LYS A 29 -5.85 4.72 10.04
C LYS A 29 -5.09 3.94 11.12
N SER A 30 -4.85 2.66 10.89
CA SER A 30 -4.10 1.78 11.80
C SER A 30 -2.60 2.07 11.83
N HIS A 31 -2.07 2.70 10.76
CA HIS A 31 -0.65 3.03 10.60
C HIS A 31 -0.42 4.55 10.43
N PRO A 32 -0.71 5.39 11.45
CA PRO A 32 -0.70 6.85 11.32
C PRO A 32 0.69 7.47 11.10
N LYS A 33 1.77 6.69 11.29
CA LYS A 33 3.15 7.11 11.01
C LYS A 33 3.56 6.91 9.54
N THR A 34 2.67 6.35 8.74
CA THR A 34 2.90 6.05 7.33
C THR A 34 2.05 6.94 6.44
N SER A 35 2.50 7.11 5.20
CA SER A 35 1.70 7.64 4.10
C SER A 35 1.54 6.53 3.07
N ILE A 36 0.30 6.13 2.81
CA ILE A 36 -0.05 5.09 1.86
C ILE A 36 -0.70 5.75 0.64
N GLY A 37 -0.08 5.59 -0.54
CA GLY A 37 -0.60 6.06 -1.81
C GLY A 37 -0.94 4.90 -2.75
N SER A 38 -1.95 5.09 -3.58
CA SER A 38 -2.32 4.17 -4.65
C SER A 38 -2.05 4.80 -6.02
N TYR A 39 -1.49 4.00 -6.93
CA TYR A 39 -1.08 4.45 -8.26
C TYR A 39 -1.61 3.45 -9.31
N PRO A 40 -2.68 3.79 -10.03
CA PRO A 40 -3.22 2.92 -11.06
C PRO A 40 -2.22 2.78 -12.20
N ARG A 41 -2.05 1.56 -12.69
CA ARG A 41 -1.19 1.20 -13.81
C ARG A 41 -2.03 0.44 -14.83
N PHE A 42 -2.11 0.99 -16.03
CA PHE A 42 -2.71 0.35 -17.18
C PHE A 42 -1.59 -0.27 -18.02
N SER A 43 -1.73 -1.55 -18.34
CA SER A 43 -0.86 -2.25 -19.27
C SER A 43 -1.69 -3.08 -20.24
N SER A 44 -1.08 -3.55 -21.33
CA SER A 44 -1.73 -4.47 -22.28
C SER A 44 -2.26 -5.75 -21.63
N GLU A 45 -1.74 -6.11 -20.45
CA GLU A 45 -2.10 -7.31 -19.69
C GLU A 45 -3.23 -7.05 -18.67
N GLY A 46 -3.70 -5.81 -18.51
CA GLY A 46 -4.81 -5.46 -17.62
C GLY A 46 -4.58 -4.22 -16.75
N PHE A 47 -5.55 -3.98 -15.85
CA PHE A 47 -5.52 -2.92 -14.85
C PHE A 47 -4.97 -3.45 -13.52
N ARG A 48 -3.97 -2.78 -12.97
CA ARG A 48 -3.41 -3.08 -11.65
C ARG A 48 -3.15 -1.79 -10.89
N THR A 49 -3.01 -1.88 -9.57
CA THR A 49 -2.66 -0.73 -8.73
C THR A 49 -1.32 -0.99 -8.07
N GLN A 50 -0.44 0.01 -8.03
CA GLN A 50 0.74 -0.02 -7.17
C GLN A 50 0.44 0.74 -5.88
N LEU A 51 0.65 0.07 -4.74
CA LEU A 51 0.50 0.66 -3.42
C LEU A 51 1.87 1.02 -2.89
N VAL A 52 2.04 2.28 -2.50
CA VAL A 52 3.32 2.80 -2.01
C VAL A 52 3.15 3.27 -0.58
N VAL A 53 3.91 2.66 0.33
CA VAL A 53 3.99 3.04 1.73
C VAL A 53 5.26 3.84 1.95
N ARG A 54 5.14 5.01 2.58
CA ARG A 54 6.29 5.82 3.02
C ARG A 54 6.27 6.02 4.52
N ALA A 55 7.42 5.89 5.17
CA ALA A 55 7.56 6.14 6.61
C ALA A 55 8.96 6.64 6.97
N ARG A 56 9.13 7.14 8.21
CA ARG A 56 10.45 7.50 8.73
C ARG A 56 11.23 6.31 9.29
N ALA A 57 10.53 5.29 9.76
CA ALA A 57 11.12 4.06 10.29
C ALA A 57 10.80 2.87 9.38
N GLU A 58 11.79 2.00 9.17
CA GLU A 58 11.65 0.76 8.40
C GLU A 58 10.53 -0.12 8.96
N ALA A 59 10.45 -0.25 10.28
CA ALA A 59 9.44 -1.06 10.95
C ALA A 59 8.01 -0.56 10.71
N ASP A 60 7.79 0.76 10.71
CA ASP A 60 6.47 1.34 10.42
C ASP A 60 6.06 1.07 8.96
N ALA A 61 6.99 1.20 8.01
CA ALA A 61 6.73 0.92 6.60
C ALA A 61 6.45 -0.57 6.34
N GLU A 62 7.21 -1.47 6.97
CA GLU A 62 7.03 -2.90 6.80
C GLU A 62 5.73 -3.41 7.45
N ALA A 63 5.37 -2.89 8.62
CA ALA A 63 4.11 -3.26 9.27
C ALA A 63 2.89 -2.90 8.40
N ALA A 64 2.84 -1.69 7.87
CA ALA A 64 1.78 -1.29 6.95
C ALA A 64 1.79 -2.10 5.64
N ALA A 65 2.97 -2.37 5.07
CA ALA A 65 3.09 -3.19 3.86
C ALA A 65 2.63 -4.64 4.09
N ALA A 66 2.91 -5.22 5.26
CA ALA A 66 2.45 -6.55 5.63
C ALA A 66 0.92 -6.62 5.73
N ASP A 67 0.27 -5.65 6.38
CA ASP A 67 -1.19 -5.59 6.47
C ASP A 67 -1.85 -5.40 5.09
N ILE A 68 -1.23 -4.63 4.20
CA ILE A 68 -1.68 -4.52 2.80
C ILE A 68 -1.61 -5.90 2.11
N ARG A 69 -0.50 -6.63 2.23
CA ARG A 69 -0.37 -7.97 1.62
C ARG A 69 -1.42 -8.92 2.17
N ALA A 70 -1.62 -8.96 3.48
CA ALA A 70 -2.63 -9.79 4.12
C ALA A 70 -4.06 -9.45 3.65
N MET A 71 -4.38 -8.17 3.49
CA MET A 71 -5.65 -7.72 2.92
C MET A 71 -5.82 -8.25 1.48
N LEU A 72 -4.79 -8.16 0.63
CA LEU A 72 -4.85 -8.63 -0.75
C LEU A 72 -5.01 -10.15 -0.83
N GLU A 73 -4.27 -10.89 -0.02
CA GLU A 73 -4.39 -12.36 0.08
C GLU A 73 -5.82 -12.76 0.45
N ALA A 74 -6.41 -12.09 1.45
CA ALA A 74 -7.80 -12.33 1.86
C ALA A 74 -8.83 -12.00 0.78
N MET A 75 -8.54 -11.04 -0.11
CA MET A 75 -9.41 -10.70 -1.25
C MET A 75 -9.29 -11.70 -2.40
N THR A 76 -8.13 -12.35 -2.58
CA THR A 76 -7.92 -13.37 -3.62
C THR A 76 -8.41 -14.77 -3.25
N ALA A 77 -8.55 -15.06 -1.94
CA ALA A 77 -8.95 -16.36 -1.45
C ALA A 77 -10.49 -16.59 -1.43
N GLY A 78 -11.29 -15.59 -1.83
CA GLY A 78 -12.74 -15.68 -1.96
C GLY A 78 -13.18 -15.78 -3.41
#